data_AF-A0A1F6I5W5-F1
#
_entry.id   AF-A0A1F6I5W5-F1
#
_cell.length_a   1.000
_cell.length_b   1.000
_cell.length_c   1.000
_cell.angle_alpha   90.00
_cell.angle_beta   90.00
_cell.angle_gamma   90.00
#
_symmetry.space_group_name_H-M   'P 1'
#
loop_
_entity.id
_entity.type
_entity.pdbx_description
1 polymer ?
#
loop_
_entity_poly.entity_id
_entity_poly.type
_entity_poly.pdbx_seq_one_letter_code
_entity_poly.pdbx_strand_id
1 'polypeptide(L)'
;MKDITKIINAASFGIPTLTQPIAGYKEFNGFYIPIKDMDSLVKEAEKLKDVNYYNQWSDRVFNEAEKYHISKIAELYKRLL
;
A
#
# COMPACT_ATOMS: atom_id res chain seq x y z
N MET A 1 -12.47 -4.61 -7.89
CA MET A 1 -11.08 -5.00 -8.18
C MET A 1 -10.19 -3.87 -8.71
N LYS A 2 -10.73 -2.88 -9.46
CA LYS A 2 -9.92 -1.82 -10.12
C LYS A 2 -9.10 -0.92 -9.19
N ASP A 3 -9.44 -0.86 -7.90
CA ASP A 3 -8.88 0.15 -7.00
C ASP A 3 -7.68 -0.34 -6.18
N ILE A 4 -7.61 -1.63 -5.82
CA ILE A 4 -6.56 -2.15 -4.93
C ILE A 4 -5.20 -2.25 -5.63
N THR A 5 -5.19 -2.50 -6.94
CA THR A 5 -3.95 -2.61 -7.71
C THR A 5 -3.18 -1.30 -7.73
N LYS A 6 -3.85 -0.14 -7.61
CA LYS A 6 -3.17 1.16 -7.55
C LYS A 6 -2.34 1.32 -6.29
N ILE A 7 -2.88 0.94 -5.13
CA ILE A 7 -2.17 1.06 -3.86
C ILE A 7 -1.05 0.03 -3.74
N ILE A 8 -1.26 -1.19 -4.25
CA ILE A 8 -0.22 -2.23 -4.32
C ILE A 8 0.91 -1.81 -5.27
N ASN A 9 0.56 -1.18 -6.41
CA ASN A 9 1.56 -0.70 -7.36
C ASN A 9 2.39 0.46 -6.78
N ALA A 10 1.79 1.40 -6.05
CA ALA A 10 2.57 2.41 -5.33
C ALA A 10 3.49 1.75 -4.28
N ALA A 11 2.95 0.79 -3.53
CA ALA A 11 3.69 0.05 -2.52
C ALA A 11 4.89 -0.73 -3.09
N SER A 12 4.80 -1.29 -4.30
CA SER A 12 5.93 -2.00 -4.94
C SER A 12 7.12 -1.10 -5.29
N PHE A 13 6.94 0.22 -5.25
CA PHE A 13 8.04 1.20 -5.36
C PHE A 13 8.41 1.81 -4.01
N GLY A 14 7.90 1.29 -2.89
CA GLY A 14 8.13 1.83 -1.56
C GLY A 14 7.44 3.19 -1.34
N ILE A 15 6.38 3.50 -2.08
CA ILE A 15 5.69 4.79 -1.98
C ILE A 15 4.53 4.67 -0.97
N PRO A 16 4.61 5.36 0.20
CA PRO A 16 3.49 5.44 1.13
C PRO A 16 2.27 6.09 0.48
N THR A 17 1.09 5.50 0.65
CA THR A 17 -0.14 6.02 0.06
C THR A 17 -1.13 6.50 1.12
N LEU A 18 -1.57 7.76 0.99
CA LEU A 18 -2.69 8.33 1.74
C LEU A 18 -3.99 8.07 0.99
N THR A 19 -4.96 7.41 1.62
CA THR A 19 -6.25 7.13 0.94
C THR A 19 -7.39 6.87 1.90
N GLN A 20 -8.62 7.13 1.45
CA GLN A 20 -9.81 6.81 2.21
C GLN A 20 -10.01 5.28 2.18
N PRO A 21 -10.22 4.62 3.33
CA PRO A 21 -10.53 3.19 3.35
C PRO A 21 -11.80 2.89 2.55
N ILE A 22 -11.68 2.02 1.56
CA ILE A 22 -12.82 1.44 0.84
C ILE A 22 -12.83 -0.08 1.02
N ALA A 23 -14.00 -0.71 0.86
CA ALA A 23 -14.13 -2.17 0.97
C ALA A 23 -13.16 -2.92 0.04
N GLY A 24 -12.83 -2.34 -1.12
CA GLY A 24 -11.87 -2.88 -2.07
C GLY A 24 -10.43 -2.99 -1.56
N TYR A 25 -10.07 -2.32 -0.46
CA TYR A 25 -8.72 -2.36 0.12
C TYR A 25 -8.56 -3.38 1.25
N LYS A 26 -9.59 -4.20 1.52
CA LYS A 26 -9.59 -5.16 2.63
C LYS A 26 -8.36 -6.08 2.63
N GLU A 27 -7.90 -6.50 1.46
CA GLU A 27 -6.75 -7.40 1.31
C GLU A 27 -5.39 -6.73 1.59
N PHE A 28 -5.32 -5.39 1.50
CA PHE A 28 -4.11 -4.60 1.74
C PHE A 28 -4.24 -3.69 2.98
N ASN A 29 -5.11 -4.09 3.91
CA ASN A 29 -5.44 -3.28 5.07
C ASN A 29 -4.23 -3.11 6.00
N GLY A 30 -3.98 -1.88 6.44
CA GLY A 30 -2.80 -1.54 7.24
C GLY A 30 -1.52 -1.30 6.43
N PHE A 31 -1.56 -1.39 5.11
CA PHE A 31 -0.44 -1.09 4.20
C PHE A 31 -0.70 0.16 3.35
N TYR A 32 -1.52 1.06 3.88
CA TYR A 32 -1.75 2.42 3.43
C TYR A 32 -2.05 3.28 4.67
N ILE A 33 -1.92 4.59 4.54
CA ILE A 33 -2.25 5.55 5.60
C ILE A 33 -3.70 6.00 5.41
N PRO A 34 -4.62 5.65 6.35
CA PRO A 34 -6.03 5.96 6.19
C PRO A 34 -6.31 7.44 6.46
N ILE A 35 -7.00 8.11 5.55
CA ILE A 35 -7.54 9.47 5.76
C ILE A 35 -9.04 9.44 6.01
N LYS A 36 -9.51 10.28 6.93
CA LYS A 36 -10.94 10.42 7.29
C LYS A 36 -11.56 11.71 6.77
N ASP A 37 -10.73 12.74 6.67
CA ASP A 37 -11.07 14.12 6.32
C ASP A 37 -9.84 14.87 5.77
N MET A 38 -10.04 16.10 5.33
CA MET A 38 -8.96 16.93 4.76
C MET A 38 -7.89 17.29 5.81
N ASP A 39 -8.27 17.46 7.08
CA ASP A 39 -7.32 17.79 8.14
C ASP A 39 -6.36 16.62 8.39
N SER A 40 -6.88 15.38 8.40
CA SER A 40 -6.08 14.17 8.50
C SER A 40 -5.14 13.99 7.30
N LEU A 41 -5.58 14.35 6.09
CA LEU A 41 -4.75 14.33 4.90
C LEU A 41 -3.55 15.28 5.06
N VAL A 42 -3.79 16.54 5.43
CA VAL A 42 -2.73 17.54 5.61
C VAL A 42 -1.77 17.11 6.71
N LYS A 43 -2.29 16.66 7.85
CA LYS A 43 -1.48 16.22 8.99
C LYS A 43 -0.55 15.05 8.63
N GLU A 44 -1.05 14.05 7.93
CA GLU A 44 -0.23 12.89 7.54
C GLU A 44 0.75 13.24 6.41
N ALA A 45 0.36 14.12 5.48
CA ALA A 45 1.26 14.63 4.44
C ALA A 45 2.44 15.42 5.04
N GLU A 46 2.21 16.22 6.08
CA GLU A 46 3.28 16.91 6.80
C GLU A 46 4.24 15.93 7.48
N LYS A 47 3.73 14.86 8.11
CA LYS A 47 4.58 13.82 8.71
C LYS A 47 5.44 13.10 7.68
N LEU A 48 4.93 12.86 6.47
CA LEU A 48 5.69 12.20 5.40
C LEU A 48 6.89 13.01 4.90
N LYS A 49 7.02 14.29 5.28
CA LYS A 49 8.24 15.08 5.04
C LYS A 49 9.39 14.66 5.98
N ASP A 50 9.08 14.03 7.12
CA ASP A 50 10.10 13.42 7.97
C ASP A 50 10.61 12.12 7.34
N VAL A 51 11.92 12.05 7.13
CA VAL A 51 12.56 10.93 6.43
C VAL A 51 12.40 9.61 7.18
N ASN A 52 12.38 9.63 8.52
CA ASN A 52 12.25 8.39 9.30
C ASN A 52 10.82 7.85 9.21
N TYR A 53 9.83 8.73 9.32
CA TYR A 53 8.43 8.36 9.14
C TYR A 53 8.15 7.84 7.72
N TYR A 54 8.72 8.50 6.70
CA TYR A 54 8.61 8.05 5.32
C TYR A 54 9.23 6.65 5.15
N ASN A 55 10.46 6.45 5.62
CA ASN A 55 11.18 5.18 5.45
C ASN A 55 10.48 4.03 6.18
N GLN A 56 9.96 4.26 7.38
CA GLN A 56 9.15 3.27 8.11
C GLN A 56 7.95 2.79 7.29
N TRP A 57 7.27 3.71 6.60
CA TRP A 57 6.17 3.36 5.72
C TRP A 57 6.65 2.70 4.43
N SER A 58 7.68 3.25 3.77
CA SER A 58 8.27 2.74 2.54
C SER A 58 8.64 1.25 2.69
N ASP A 59 9.43 0.92 3.71
CA ASP A 59 9.88 -0.45 3.96
C ASP A 59 8.69 -1.38 4.24
N ARG A 60 7.73 -0.91 5.03
CA ARG A 60 6.53 -1.68 5.37
C ARG A 60 5.69 -2.00 4.14
N VAL A 61 5.40 -1.02 3.28
CA VAL A 61 4.54 -1.22 2.12
C VAL A 61 5.24 -2.01 1.03
N PHE A 62 6.55 -1.79 0.84
CA PHE A 62 7.37 -2.54 -0.11
C PHE A 62 7.39 -4.03 0.22
N ASN A 63 7.65 -4.38 1.47
CA ASN A 63 7.67 -5.77 1.92
C ASN A 63 6.32 -6.47 1.77
N GLU A 64 5.20 -5.75 1.90
CA GLU A 64 3.88 -6.34 1.68
C GLU A 64 3.58 -6.51 0.19
N ALA A 65 3.91 -5.52 -0.63
CA ALA A 65 3.68 -5.56 -2.08
C ALA A 65 4.40 -6.74 -2.74
N GLU A 66 5.53 -7.18 -2.18
CA GLU A 66 6.25 -8.38 -2.63
C GLU A 66 5.37 -9.63 -2.66
N LYS A 67 4.31 -9.75 -1.84
CA LYS A 67 3.37 -10.89 -1.91
C LYS A 67 2.63 -10.97 -3.25
N TYR A 68 2.51 -9.84 -3.94
CA TYR A 68 1.81 -9.68 -5.21
C TYR A 68 2.77 -9.69 -6.41
N HIS A 69 4.07 -9.89 -6.19
CA HIS A 69 5.03 -9.97 -7.29
C HIS A 69 4.68 -11.10 -8.27
N ILE A 70 4.81 -10.83 -9.57
CA ILE A 70 4.34 -11.71 -10.64
C ILE A 70 4.91 -13.14 -10.54
N SER A 71 6.13 -13.31 -10.03
CA SER A 71 6.72 -14.63 -9.80
C SER A 71 5.91 -15.47 -8.81
N LYS A 72 5.47 -14.88 -7.69
CA LYS A 72 4.65 -15.57 -6.68
C LYS A 72 3.25 -15.86 -7.21
N ILE A 73 2.67 -14.92 -7.93
CA ILE A 73 1.35 -15.12 -8.56
C ILE A 73 1.41 -16.25 -9.59
N ALA A 74 2.42 -16.28 -10.45
CA ALA A 74 2.60 -17.35 -11.43
C ALA A 74 2.73 -18.74 -10.77
N GLU A 75 3.40 -18.85 -9.63
CA GLU A 75 3.46 -20.10 -8.85
C GLU A 75 2.10 -20.56 -8.35
N LEU A 76 1.23 -19.65 -7.91
CA LEU A 76 -0.13 -19.98 -7.48
C LEU A 76 -0.95 -20.56 -8.64
N TYR A 77 -0.87 -19.96 -9.83
CA TYR A 77 -1.55 -20.48 -11.02
C TYR A 77 -1.05 -21.86 -11.43
N LYS A 78 0.26 -22.12 -11.34
CA LYS A 78 0.82 -23.46 -11.63
C LYS A 78 0.28 -24.56 -10.73
N ARG A 79 -0.18 -24.25 -9.52
CA ARG A 79 -0.76 -25.23 -8.58
C ARG A 79 -2.22 -25.56 -8.86
N LEU A 80 -2.87 -24.79 -9.73
CA LEU A 80 -4.25 -25.03 -10.17
C LEU A 80 -4.32 -25.90 -11.43
N LEU A 81 -3.17 -26.14 -12.06
CA LEU A 81 -2.99 -27.04 -13.21
C LEU A 81 -2.53 -28.41 -12.72
#